data_AF-A0A3S0DEL8-F1
#
_entry.id   AF-A0A3S0DEL8-F1
#
_cell.length_a   1.000
_cell.length_b   1.000
_cell.length_c   1.000
_cell.angle_alpha   90.00
_cell.angle_beta   90.00
_cell.angle_gamma   90.00
#
_symmetry.space_group_name_H-M   'P 1'
#
loop_
_entity.id
_entity.type
_entity.pdbx_description
1 polymer ?
#
loop_
_entity_poly.entity_id
_entity_poly.type
_entity_poly.pdbx_seq_one_letter_code
_entity_poly.pdbx_strand_id
1 'polypeptide(L)'
;MNLFEEYLSRHNISNVDLVYHTSSSEYLIFKKKSEEKVDWIILSIDWIAVKEHPGYYEISLCSPIPNSFSKGVKFSRIKSFERKWNEYENFFLFEKEFYNIVKDYDVVSAKDDLFFSLWEMFVVSHDEWFFKQKFDIKELLFKTLDGNKDRKKYIDEMVVFLSANPIVFNSWKGCFLEKFKEIPLWLVKLIEKHRSRQE
;
A
#
# COMPACT_ATOMS: atom_id res chain seq x y z
N MET A 1 -5.34 23.16 -7.18
CA MET A 1 -4.25 23.82 -6.45
C MET A 1 -4.88 24.54 -5.28
N ASN A 2 -4.54 24.13 -4.06
CA ASN A 2 -5.08 24.73 -2.84
C ASN A 2 -4.51 26.14 -2.64
N LEU A 3 -5.24 27.01 -1.95
CA LEU A 3 -4.84 28.40 -1.69
C LEU A 3 -3.44 28.53 -1.06
N PHE A 4 -3.07 27.60 -0.19
CA PHE A 4 -1.74 27.59 0.44
C PHE A 4 -0.63 27.17 -0.54
N GLU A 5 -0.88 26.25 -1.47
CA GLU A 5 0.11 25.86 -2.50
C GLU A 5 0.39 27.01 -3.45
N GLU A 6 -0.66 27.76 -3.81
CA GLU A 6 -0.54 28.97 -4.60
C GLU A 6 0.26 30.04 -3.87
N TYR A 7 0.01 30.23 -2.58
CA TYR A 7 0.79 31.13 -1.74
C TYR A 7 2.27 30.74 -1.72
N LEU A 8 2.59 29.47 -1.42
CA LEU A 8 3.97 28.99 -1.38
C LEU A 8 4.68 29.18 -2.73
N SER A 9 4.00 28.87 -3.83
CA SER A 9 4.51 29.06 -5.19
C SER A 9 4.80 30.53 -5.51
N ARG A 10 3.85 31.44 -5.22
CA ARG A 10 4.01 32.89 -5.43
C ARG A 10 5.17 33.48 -4.64
N HIS A 11 5.50 32.90 -3.49
CA HIS A 11 6.55 33.37 -2.59
C HIS A 11 7.87 32.59 -2.71
N ASN A 12 8.03 31.70 -3.69
CA ASN A 12 9.22 30.85 -3.87
C ASN A 12 9.59 30.03 -2.63
N ILE A 13 8.58 29.60 -1.85
CA ILE A 13 8.77 28.79 -0.65
C ILE A 13 8.67 27.32 -1.06
N SER A 14 9.81 26.67 -1.31
CA SER A 14 9.89 25.29 -1.80
C SER A 14 10.18 24.24 -0.71
N ASN A 15 10.58 24.67 0.49
CA ASN A 15 11.16 23.77 1.49
C ASN A 15 10.20 23.36 2.63
N VAL A 16 8.91 23.62 2.50
CA VAL A 16 7.91 23.23 3.50
C VAL A 16 7.43 21.80 3.24
N ASP A 17 7.46 20.99 4.29
CA ASP A 17 6.90 19.64 4.29
C ASP A 17 5.38 19.75 4.37
N LEU A 18 4.70 19.53 3.24
CA LEU A 18 3.25 19.63 3.14
C LEU A 18 2.61 18.28 3.46
N VAL A 19 1.75 18.28 4.47
CA VAL A 19 0.89 17.15 4.83
C VAL A 19 -0.51 17.46 4.33
N TYR A 20 -1.08 16.55 3.54
CA TYR A 20 -2.41 16.76 2.97
C TYR A 20 -3.47 16.02 3.80
N HIS A 21 -4.61 16.67 3.97
CA HIS A 21 -5.79 16.06 4.57
C HIS A 21 -6.72 15.58 3.46
N THR A 22 -6.88 14.28 3.31
CA THR A 22 -7.80 13.69 2.35
C THR A 22 -9.08 13.22 3.03
N SER A 23 -10.22 13.44 2.35
CA SER A 23 -11.51 12.92 2.79
C SER A 23 -11.67 11.42 2.52
N SER A 24 -10.85 10.87 1.63
CA SER A 24 -10.79 9.44 1.31
C SER A 24 -9.62 8.76 2.00
N SER A 25 -9.79 7.46 2.24
CA SER A 25 -8.72 6.57 2.69
C SER A 25 -7.54 6.64 1.74
N GLU A 26 -6.34 6.82 2.27
CA GLU A 26 -5.10 6.72 1.51
C GLU A 26 -4.34 5.46 1.88
N TYR A 27 -3.68 4.88 0.89
CA TYR A 27 -2.88 3.68 1.06
C TYR A 27 -1.48 3.89 0.48
N LEU A 28 -0.47 3.46 1.22
CA LEU A 28 0.90 3.41 0.75
C LEU A 28 1.50 2.05 1.06
N ILE A 29 2.23 1.50 0.11
CA ILE A 29 2.89 0.20 0.26
C ILE A 29 4.38 0.41 0.46
N PHE A 30 4.93 -0.32 1.41
CA PHE A 30 6.36 -0.49 1.61
C PHE A 30 6.72 -1.94 1.30
N LYS A 31 7.80 -2.16 0.56
CA LYS A 31 8.32 -3.48 0.22
C LYS A 31 9.70 -3.66 0.84
N LYS A 32 9.95 -4.81 1.49
CA LYS A 32 11.21 -5.05 2.19
C LYS A 32 12.39 -5.01 1.22
N LYS A 33 13.49 -4.37 1.61
CA LYS A 33 14.73 -4.24 0.82
C LYS A 33 15.40 -5.58 0.49
N SER A 34 15.21 -6.57 1.35
CA SER A 34 15.88 -7.87 1.24
C SER A 34 15.22 -8.78 0.21
N GLU A 35 16.02 -9.39 -0.67
CA GLU A 35 15.58 -10.37 -1.65
C GLU A 35 15.27 -11.75 -1.05
N GLU A 36 15.78 -12.05 0.16
CA GLU A 36 15.63 -13.38 0.78
C GLU A 36 14.19 -13.65 1.24
N LYS A 37 13.46 -12.60 1.60
CA LYS A 37 12.07 -12.71 2.04
C LYS A 37 11.27 -11.53 1.57
N VAL A 38 10.37 -11.79 0.62
CA VAL A 38 9.39 -10.80 0.18
C VAL A 38 8.41 -10.55 1.34
N ASP A 39 8.36 -9.30 1.77
CA ASP A 39 7.52 -8.85 2.87
C ASP A 39 7.07 -7.42 2.60
N TRP A 40 5.87 -7.07 3.08
CA TRP A 40 5.27 -5.78 2.81
C TRP A 40 4.61 -5.20 4.05
N ILE A 41 4.65 -3.89 4.12
CA ILE A 41 3.87 -3.11 5.06
C ILE A 41 2.93 -2.22 4.24
N ILE A 42 1.66 -2.23 4.60
CA ILE A 42 0.63 -1.36 4.06
C ILE A 42 0.32 -0.32 5.12
N LEU A 43 0.58 0.94 4.81
CA LEU A 43 0.07 2.07 5.56
C LEU A 43 -1.32 2.41 5.02
N SER A 44 -2.31 2.47 5.90
CA SER A 44 -3.61 3.09 5.63
C SER A 44 -3.79 4.32 6.49
N ILE A 45 -4.40 5.34 5.92
CA ILE A 45 -4.76 6.58 6.61
C ILE A 45 -6.25 6.80 6.38
N ASP A 46 -7.01 6.81 7.46
CA ASP A 46 -8.47 6.90 7.42
C ASP A 46 -8.94 8.02 8.36
N TRP A 47 -9.83 8.90 7.90
CA TRP A 47 -10.50 9.86 8.78
C TRP A 47 -11.76 9.24 9.39
N ILE A 48 -11.78 9.12 10.72
CA ILE A 48 -12.89 8.57 11.48
C ILE A 48 -13.74 9.71 12.04
N ALA A 49 -14.94 9.87 11.47
CA ALA A 49 -15.90 10.85 11.95
C ALA A 49 -16.62 10.35 13.22
N VAL A 50 -16.66 11.20 14.24
CA VAL A 50 -17.38 10.94 15.50
C VAL A 50 -18.56 11.91 15.58
N LYS A 51 -19.73 11.44 16.03
CA LYS A 51 -20.98 12.24 15.98
C LYS A 51 -20.94 13.51 16.84
N GLU A 52 -20.27 13.45 17.99
CA GLU A 52 -20.34 14.49 19.04
C GLU A 52 -19.01 15.21 19.28
N HIS A 53 -17.95 14.78 18.60
CA HIS A 53 -16.60 15.31 18.75
C HIS A 53 -15.95 15.50 17.39
N PRO A 54 -14.95 16.39 17.26
CA PRO A 54 -14.07 16.39 16.10
C PRO A 54 -13.52 14.98 15.88
N GLY A 55 -13.58 14.52 14.62
CA GLY A 55 -13.02 13.23 14.25
C GLY A 55 -11.50 13.14 14.43
N TYR A 56 -10.94 12.00 14.07
CA TYR A 56 -9.50 11.76 14.16
C TYR A 56 -9.00 10.93 12.97
N TYR A 57 -7.71 10.97 12.73
CA TYR A 57 -7.04 10.10 11.78
C TYR A 57 -6.67 8.78 12.46
N GLU A 58 -7.13 7.67 11.90
CA GLU A 58 -6.58 6.33 12.18
C GLU A 58 -5.50 6.04 11.15
N ILE A 59 -4.26 5.91 11.61
CA ILE A 59 -3.11 5.54 10.80
C ILE A 59 -2.76 4.11 11.14
N SER A 60 -2.99 3.17 10.23
CA SER A 60 -2.76 1.74 10.47
C SER A 60 -1.63 1.19 9.61
N LEU A 61 -0.75 0.41 10.23
CA LEU A 61 0.23 -0.42 9.55
C LEU A 61 -0.29 -1.86 9.52
N CYS A 62 -0.35 -2.44 8.33
CA CYS A 62 -0.86 -3.78 8.11
C CYS A 62 0.11 -4.62 7.28
N SER A 63 0.05 -5.94 7.39
CA SER A 63 0.75 -6.89 6.51
C SER A 63 -0.24 -7.85 5.85
N PRO A 64 0.05 -8.34 4.63
CA PRO A 64 -0.76 -9.40 4.02
C PRO A 64 -0.72 -10.68 4.86
N ILE A 65 -1.88 -11.30 5.04
CA ILE A 65 -2.00 -12.58 5.74
C ILE A 65 -1.93 -13.70 4.70
N PRO A 66 -1.01 -14.67 4.84
CA PRO A 66 -1.00 -15.86 3.99
C PRO A 66 -2.29 -16.68 4.18
N ASN A 67 -2.85 -17.21 3.09
CA ASN A 67 -3.98 -18.15 3.13
C ASN A 67 -5.22 -17.61 3.87
N SER A 68 -5.51 -16.34 3.64
CA SER A 68 -6.51 -15.61 4.40
C SER A 68 -7.81 -15.37 3.62
N PHE A 69 -7.82 -15.69 2.32
CA PHE A 69 -8.99 -15.58 1.46
C PHE A 69 -10.24 -16.24 2.05
N SER A 70 -10.11 -17.48 2.55
CA SER A 70 -11.21 -18.23 3.16
C SER A 70 -11.73 -17.63 4.47
N LYS A 71 -10.93 -16.77 5.12
CA LYS A 71 -11.25 -16.13 6.41
C LYS A 71 -11.86 -14.74 6.25
N GLY A 72 -11.93 -14.21 5.03
CA GLY A 72 -12.46 -12.86 4.75
C GLY A 72 -11.56 -11.71 5.24
N VAL A 73 -10.45 -11.98 5.92
CA VAL A 73 -9.49 -10.99 6.42
C VAL A 73 -8.24 -11.06 5.56
N LYS A 74 -7.83 -9.97 4.90
CA LYS A 74 -6.70 -9.97 3.94
C LYS A 74 -5.41 -9.44 4.53
N PHE A 75 -5.53 -8.53 5.49
CA PHE A 75 -4.42 -7.85 6.10
C PHE A 75 -4.53 -7.95 7.62
N SER A 76 -3.42 -8.23 8.29
CA SER A 76 -3.30 -8.18 9.75
C SER A 76 -2.75 -6.83 10.15
N ARG A 77 -3.43 -6.17 11.08
CA ARG A 77 -2.94 -4.92 11.68
C ARG A 77 -1.71 -5.23 12.53
N ILE A 78 -0.58 -4.62 12.18
CA ILE A 78 0.66 -4.64 12.94
C ILE A 78 0.58 -3.62 14.06
N LYS A 79 0.17 -2.40 13.72
CA LYS A 79 0.10 -1.25 14.63
C LYS A 79 -0.96 -0.27 14.13
N SER A 80 -1.57 0.48 15.04
CA SER A 80 -2.41 1.63 14.71
C SER A 80 -2.08 2.81 15.60
N PHE A 81 -2.25 4.00 15.05
CA PHE A 81 -2.05 5.28 15.71
C PHE A 81 -3.31 6.13 15.50
N GLU A 82 -3.89 6.60 16.59
CA GLU A 82 -4.97 7.59 16.53
C GLU A 82 -4.35 8.97 16.70
N ARG A 83 -4.64 9.88 15.76
CA ARG A 83 -4.09 11.24 15.77
C ARG A 83 -5.21 12.24 15.53
N LYS A 84 -5.31 13.22 16.43
CA LYS A 84 -6.19 14.38 16.19
C LYS A 84 -5.66 15.20 15.02
N TRP A 85 -6.51 16.06 14.47
CA TRP A 85 -6.15 16.93 13.35
C TRP A 85 -4.84 17.69 13.56
N ASN A 86 -4.61 18.25 14.75
CA ASN A 86 -3.39 18.99 15.11
C ASN A 86 -2.16 18.11 15.39
N GLU A 87 -2.34 16.80 15.52
CA GLU A 87 -1.26 15.83 15.78
C GLU A 87 -0.87 15.07 14.51
N TYR A 88 -1.74 15.08 13.50
CA TYR A 88 -1.57 14.34 12.26
C TYR A 88 -0.33 14.78 11.47
N GLU A 89 -0.08 16.09 11.37
CA GLU A 89 1.12 16.59 10.70
C GLU A 89 2.39 16.16 11.46
N ASN A 90 2.38 16.31 12.78
CA ASN A 90 3.49 15.95 13.65
C ASN A 90 3.83 14.45 13.59
N PHE A 91 2.85 13.58 13.31
CA PHE A 91 3.08 12.15 13.16
C PHE A 91 4.11 11.86 12.07
N PHE A 92 3.92 12.38 10.86
CA PHE A 92 4.87 12.12 9.77
C PHE A 92 6.21 12.80 9.97
N LEU A 93 6.27 13.88 10.75
CA LEU A 93 7.52 14.59 10.97
C LEU A 93 8.37 13.96 12.08
N PHE A 94 7.74 13.41 13.12
CA PHE A 94 8.44 13.11 14.39
C PHE A 94 8.16 11.72 14.98
N GLU A 95 7.27 10.91 14.42
CA GLU A 95 6.91 9.61 14.99
C GLU A 95 8.00 8.55 14.76
N LYS A 96 8.95 8.46 15.69
CA LYS A 96 10.08 7.52 15.62
C LYS A 96 9.62 6.07 15.53
N GLU A 97 8.53 5.70 16.19
CA GLU A 97 8.03 4.33 16.16
C GLU A 97 7.64 3.91 14.74
N PHE A 98 6.92 4.77 14.01
CA PHE A 98 6.56 4.54 12.61
C PHE A 98 7.82 4.33 11.75
N TYR A 99 8.78 5.25 11.82
CA TYR A 99 10.01 5.17 11.01
C TYR A 99 10.85 3.94 11.34
N ASN A 100 10.92 3.53 12.61
CA ASN A 100 11.62 2.32 13.02
C ASN A 100 11.00 1.05 12.44
N ILE A 101 9.67 1.01 12.28
CA ILE A 101 8.97 -0.14 11.69
C ILE A 101 9.27 -0.25 10.19
N VAL A 102 9.29 0.88 9.47
CA VAL A 102 9.46 0.88 8.01
C VAL A 102 10.90 1.07 7.53
N LYS A 103 11.88 1.22 8.42
CA LYS A 103 13.28 1.57 8.06
C LYS A 103 13.93 0.62 7.04
N ASP A 104 13.59 -0.66 7.11
CA ASP A 104 14.17 -1.73 6.27
C ASP A 104 13.33 -2.00 5.01
N TYR A 105 12.36 -1.14 4.71
CA TYR A 105 11.45 -1.26 3.58
C TYR A 105 11.57 -0.05 2.66
N ASP A 106 11.50 -0.25 1.36
CA ASP A 106 11.40 0.80 0.35
C ASP A 106 9.94 1.21 0.12
N VAL A 107 9.74 2.49 -0.18
CA VAL A 107 8.43 3.01 -0.56
C VAL A 107 8.11 2.60 -1.99
N VAL A 108 6.95 2.01 -2.22
CA VAL A 108 6.49 1.68 -3.57
C VAL A 108 5.90 2.93 -4.21
N SER A 109 6.69 3.60 -5.05
CA SER A 109 6.35 4.90 -5.65
C SER A 109 5.98 4.82 -7.13
N ALA A 110 6.40 3.76 -7.84
CA ALA A 110 6.07 3.54 -9.25
C ALA A 110 4.79 2.72 -9.44
N LYS A 111 4.04 3.03 -10.50
CA LYS A 111 2.76 2.34 -10.80
C LYS A 111 2.95 0.86 -11.11
N ASP A 112 3.98 0.50 -11.86
CA ASP A 112 4.23 -0.91 -12.18
C ASP A 112 4.68 -1.67 -10.92
N ASP A 113 5.54 -1.09 -10.09
CA ASP A 113 5.95 -1.70 -8.81
C ASP A 113 4.78 -1.89 -7.85
N LEU A 114 3.84 -0.93 -7.82
CA LEU A 114 2.59 -1.05 -7.10
C LEU A 114 1.77 -2.22 -7.63
N PHE A 115 1.56 -2.29 -8.95
CA PHE A 115 0.81 -3.37 -9.58
C PHE A 115 1.40 -4.75 -9.26
N PHE A 116 2.73 -4.90 -9.37
CA PHE A 116 3.40 -6.15 -9.04
C PHE A 116 3.33 -6.48 -7.56
N SER A 117 3.51 -5.49 -6.68
CA SER A 117 3.41 -5.70 -5.23
C SER A 117 2.01 -6.15 -4.84
N LEU A 118 0.97 -5.54 -5.40
CA LEU A 118 -0.42 -5.95 -5.19
C LEU A 118 -0.67 -7.37 -5.69
N TRP A 119 -0.13 -7.72 -6.87
CA TRP A 119 -0.24 -9.08 -7.40
C TRP A 119 0.40 -10.11 -6.47
N GLU A 120 1.61 -9.84 -5.99
CA GLU A 120 2.32 -10.72 -5.05
C GLU A 120 1.54 -10.89 -3.74
N MET A 121 1.04 -9.80 -3.15
CA MET A 121 0.20 -9.86 -1.96
C MET A 121 -1.09 -10.66 -2.21
N PHE A 122 -1.71 -10.49 -3.37
CA PHE A 122 -2.90 -11.24 -3.77
C PHE A 122 -2.59 -12.73 -3.84
N VAL A 123 -1.48 -13.13 -4.47
CA VAL A 123 -1.05 -14.53 -4.52
C VAL A 123 -0.81 -15.08 -3.12
N VAL A 124 -0.11 -14.35 -2.24
CA VAL A 124 0.13 -14.76 -0.85
C VAL A 124 -1.18 -14.98 -0.08
N SER A 125 -2.15 -14.08 -0.21
CA SER A 125 -3.44 -14.22 0.47
C SER A 125 -4.31 -15.37 -0.07
N HIS A 126 -4.02 -15.87 -1.27
CA HIS A 126 -4.78 -16.94 -1.95
C HIS A 126 -3.92 -18.18 -2.24
N ASP A 127 -2.80 -18.36 -1.55
CA ASP A 127 -1.83 -19.43 -1.80
C ASP A 127 -2.48 -20.83 -1.79
N GLU A 128 -3.38 -21.12 -0.85
CA GLU A 128 -4.12 -22.38 -0.76
C GLU A 128 -5.04 -22.61 -1.96
N TRP A 129 -5.63 -21.55 -2.51
CA TRP A 129 -6.45 -21.62 -3.71
C TRP A 129 -5.59 -21.94 -4.94
N PHE A 130 -4.44 -21.26 -5.07
CA PHE A 130 -3.48 -21.51 -6.14
C PHE A 130 -2.87 -22.91 -6.05
N PHE A 131 -2.60 -23.40 -4.83
CA PHE A 131 -2.09 -24.75 -4.58
C PHE A 131 -3.04 -25.85 -5.08
N LYS A 132 -4.35 -25.61 -5.14
CA LYS A 132 -5.34 -26.58 -5.63
C LYS A 132 -5.51 -26.59 -7.15
N GLN A 133 -4.86 -25.68 -7.88
CA GLN A 133 -4.99 -25.60 -9.34
C GLN A 133 -4.20 -26.68 -10.08
N LYS A 134 -4.53 -26.85 -11.38
CA LYS A 134 -3.82 -27.75 -12.29
C LYS A 134 -2.37 -27.31 -12.50
N PHE A 135 -1.52 -28.24 -12.94
CA PHE A 135 -0.10 -28.00 -13.16
C PHE A 135 0.17 -26.79 -14.08
N ASP A 136 -0.50 -26.71 -15.22
CA ASP A 136 -0.31 -25.62 -16.20
C ASP A 136 -0.58 -24.23 -15.59
N ILE A 137 -1.58 -24.13 -14.71
CA ILE A 137 -1.92 -22.89 -14.01
C ILE A 137 -0.85 -22.55 -12.97
N LYS A 138 -0.31 -23.55 -12.27
CA LYS A 138 0.80 -23.34 -11.33
C LYS A 138 2.06 -22.90 -12.07
N GLU A 139 2.35 -23.47 -13.24
CA GLU A 139 3.46 -23.05 -14.07
C GLU A 139 3.31 -21.59 -14.51
N LEU A 140 2.12 -21.21 -14.99
CA LEU A 140 1.82 -19.82 -15.32
C LEU A 140 1.97 -18.90 -14.09
N LEU A 141 1.47 -19.31 -12.93
CA LEU A 141 1.63 -18.57 -11.67
C LEU A 141 3.10 -18.30 -11.34
N PHE A 142 3.97 -19.31 -11.43
CA PHE A 142 5.40 -19.12 -11.18
C PHE A 142 6.01 -18.09 -12.15
N LYS A 143 5.60 -18.09 -13.43
CA LYS A 143 6.03 -17.06 -14.39
C LYS A 143 5.53 -15.65 -14.03
N THR A 144 4.40 -15.53 -13.34
CA THR A 144 3.91 -14.22 -12.81
C THR A 144 4.66 -13.73 -11.58
N LEU A 145 5.37 -14.61 -10.87
CA LEU A 145 6.16 -14.28 -9.68
C LEU A 145 7.63 -14.06 -10.01
N ASP A 146 8.07 -14.61 -11.14
CA ASP A 146 9.43 -14.44 -11.64
C ASP A 146 9.68 -12.99 -12.10
N GLY A 147 10.87 -12.46 -11.80
CA GLY A 147 11.27 -11.07 -12.04
C GLY A 147 11.59 -10.74 -13.50
N ASN A 148 11.04 -11.49 -14.46
CA ASN A 148 11.33 -11.35 -15.88
C ASN A 148 10.55 -10.20 -16.53
N LYS A 149 10.99 -9.78 -17.73
CA LYS A 149 10.38 -8.65 -18.47
C LYS A 149 8.95 -8.92 -18.93
N ASP A 150 8.59 -10.20 -19.10
CA ASP A 150 7.28 -10.63 -19.59
C ASP A 150 6.26 -10.86 -18.44
N ARG A 151 6.67 -10.62 -17.19
CA ARG A 151 5.87 -10.84 -15.98
C ARG A 151 4.45 -10.28 -16.09
N LYS A 152 4.32 -9.04 -16.59
CA LYS A 152 3.03 -8.36 -16.77
C LYS A 152 2.10 -9.12 -17.72
N LYS A 153 2.64 -9.61 -18.84
CA LYS A 153 1.89 -10.43 -19.80
C LYS A 153 1.37 -11.71 -19.15
N TYR A 154 2.20 -12.40 -18.35
CA TYR A 154 1.77 -13.60 -17.64
C TYR A 154 0.70 -13.30 -16.58
N ILE A 155 0.79 -12.14 -15.90
CA ILE A 155 -0.27 -11.68 -15.00
C ILE A 155 -1.57 -11.46 -15.77
N ASP A 156 -1.52 -10.79 -16.93
CA ASP A 156 -2.72 -10.55 -17.75
C ASP A 156 -3.36 -11.87 -18.21
N GLU A 157 -2.57 -12.84 -18.66
CA GLU A 157 -3.03 -14.20 -18.99
C GLU A 157 -3.66 -14.90 -17.77
N MET A 158 -3.04 -14.79 -16.60
CA MET A 158 -3.59 -15.34 -15.36
C MET A 158 -4.90 -14.66 -14.98
N VAL A 159 -5.01 -13.34 -15.13
CA VAL A 159 -6.23 -12.58 -14.83
C VAL A 159 -7.38 -13.00 -15.73
N VAL A 160 -7.12 -13.29 -17.01
CA VAL A 160 -8.11 -13.89 -17.92
C VAL A 160 -8.58 -15.24 -17.38
N PHE A 161 -7.67 -16.10 -16.93
CA PHE A 161 -8.05 -17.36 -16.28
C PHE A 161 -8.88 -17.14 -15.01
N LEU A 162 -8.46 -16.22 -14.14
CA LEU A 162 -9.18 -15.89 -12.90
C LEU A 162 -10.59 -15.39 -13.17
N SER A 163 -10.86 -14.74 -14.31
CA SER A 163 -12.20 -14.24 -14.66
C SER A 163 -13.26 -15.35 -14.73
N ALA A 164 -12.86 -16.61 -14.96
CA ALA A 164 -13.75 -17.77 -14.89
C ALA A 164 -14.17 -18.13 -13.45
N ASN A 165 -13.48 -17.60 -12.44
CA ASN A 165 -13.85 -17.68 -11.03
C ASN A 165 -14.15 -16.28 -10.47
N PRO A 166 -15.43 -15.84 -10.50
CA PRO A 166 -15.80 -14.48 -10.13
C PRO A 166 -15.39 -14.10 -8.70
N ILE A 167 -15.37 -15.04 -7.76
CA ILE A 167 -15.04 -14.76 -6.36
C ILE A 167 -13.56 -14.35 -6.24
N VAL A 168 -12.67 -15.12 -6.85
CA VAL A 168 -11.22 -14.86 -6.82
C VAL A 168 -10.89 -13.63 -7.67
N PHE A 169 -11.51 -13.49 -8.83
CA PHE A 169 -11.34 -12.31 -9.69
C PHE A 169 -11.79 -11.01 -9.02
N ASN A 170 -12.97 -11.02 -8.36
CA ASN A 170 -13.46 -9.85 -7.64
C ASN A 170 -12.57 -9.52 -6.43
N SER A 171 -11.95 -10.53 -5.80
CA SER A 171 -10.96 -10.32 -4.75
C SER A 171 -9.76 -9.54 -5.29
N TRP A 172 -9.20 -9.94 -6.43
CA TRP A 172 -8.12 -9.22 -7.11
C TRP A 172 -8.52 -7.78 -7.49
N LYS A 173 -9.63 -7.64 -8.22
CA LYS A 173 -10.09 -6.35 -8.73
C LYS A 173 -10.49 -5.38 -7.61
N GLY A 174 -11.41 -5.78 -6.74
CA GLY A 174 -12.01 -4.86 -5.76
C GLY A 174 -11.13 -4.62 -4.53
N CYS A 175 -10.42 -5.65 -4.05
CA CYS A 175 -9.71 -5.53 -2.78
C CYS A 175 -8.22 -5.19 -2.91
N PHE A 176 -7.62 -5.39 -4.09
CA PHE A 176 -6.24 -5.01 -4.36
C PHE A 176 -6.19 -3.85 -5.37
N LEU A 177 -6.72 -4.00 -6.58
CA LEU A 177 -6.56 -2.95 -7.60
C LEU A 177 -7.35 -1.66 -7.30
N GLU A 178 -8.64 -1.77 -7.02
CA GLU A 178 -9.49 -0.60 -6.78
C GLU A 178 -9.13 0.12 -5.48
N LYS A 179 -8.76 -0.65 -4.45
CA LYS A 179 -8.40 -0.12 -3.13
C LYS A 179 -7.08 0.66 -3.14
N PHE A 180 -6.13 0.25 -3.97
CA PHE A 180 -4.79 0.85 -4.05
C PHE A 180 -4.57 1.59 -5.38
N LYS A 181 -5.64 2.10 -6.00
CA LYS A 181 -5.60 2.65 -7.35
C LYS A 181 -4.66 3.85 -7.51
N GLU A 182 -4.47 4.63 -6.45
CA GLU A 182 -3.72 5.88 -6.47
C GLU A 182 -2.59 5.86 -5.44
N ILE A 183 -1.40 6.24 -5.88
CA ILE A 183 -0.23 6.41 -5.00
C ILE A 183 -0.29 7.84 -4.46
N PRO A 184 -0.35 8.07 -3.14
CA PRO A 184 -0.32 9.41 -2.55
C PRO A 184 1.08 10.00 -2.70
N LEU A 185 1.35 10.66 -3.83
CA LEU A 185 2.68 11.18 -4.17
C LEU A 185 3.22 12.18 -3.15
N TRP A 186 2.34 12.93 -2.49
CA TRP A 186 2.73 13.84 -1.42
C TRP A 186 3.35 13.08 -0.24
N LEU A 187 2.76 11.94 0.13
CA LEU A 187 3.18 11.11 1.24
C LEU A 187 4.47 10.35 0.91
N VAL A 188 4.61 9.88 -0.33
CA VAL A 188 5.87 9.31 -0.84
C VAL A 188 7.01 10.31 -0.65
N LYS A 189 6.85 11.53 -1.19
CA LYS A 189 7.87 12.58 -1.09
C LYS A 189 8.21 12.95 0.34
N LEU A 190 7.19 13.03 1.20
CA LEU A 190 7.36 13.36 2.61
C LEU A 190 8.22 12.30 3.32
N ILE A 191 7.90 11.02 3.13
CA ILE A 191 8.61 9.91 3.76
C ILE A 191 10.05 9.80 3.25
N GLU A 192 10.25 9.90 1.93
CA GLU A 192 11.58 9.87 1.32
C GLU A 192 12.47 11.01 1.83
N LYS A 193 11.92 12.23 1.87
CA LYS A 193 12.63 13.41 2.40
C LYS A 193 12.99 13.24 3.88
N HIS A 194 12.10 12.66 4.69
CA HIS A 194 12.39 12.40 6.10
C HIS A 194 13.48 11.33 6.30
N ARG A 195 13.49 10.27 5.49
CA ARG A 195 14.55 9.26 5.53
C ARG A 195 15.92 9.84 5.19
N SER A 196 15.99 10.67 4.15
CA SER A 196 17.26 11.33 3.76
C SER A 196 17.82 12.29 4.82
N ARG A 197 17.01 12.73 5.80
CA ARG A 197 17.45 13.58 6.92
C ARG A 197 17.97 12.77 8.11
N GLN A 198 17.71 11.47 8.16
CA GLN A 198 18.08 10.58 9.26
C GLN A 198 19.34 9.73 8.95
N GLU A 199 19.74 9.66 7.68
CA GLU A 199 21.01 9.08 7.20
C GLU A 199 22.16 10.10 7.30
#